data_AF-A0A9X1I939-F1
#
_entry.id   AF-A0A9X1I939-F1
#
_cell.length_a   1.000
_cell.length_b   1.000
_cell.length_c   1.000
_cell.angle_alpha   90.00
_cell.angle_beta   90.00
_cell.angle_gamma   90.00
#
_symmetry.space_group_name_H-M   'P 1'
#
loop_
_entity.id
_entity.type
_entity.pdbx_description
1 polymer ?
#
loop_
_entity_poly.entity_id
_entity_poly.type
_entity_poly.pdbx_seq_one_letter_code
_entity_poly.pdbx_strand_id
1 'polypeptide(L)' 'MSRIAIAVPAGILGFLLYIGLVVALADHVLEWHWLLQVPFFAVAGIVWAFPAKWLMFWAAGQR' A
#
# COMPACT_ATOMS: atom_id res chain seq x y z
N MET A 1 22.79 -11.86 -0.65
CA MET A 1 21.36 -12.23 -0.50
C MET A 1 20.63 -11.92 -1.81
N SER A 2 19.72 -12.80 -2.25
CA SER A 2 18.85 -12.48 -3.39
C SER A 2 18.00 -11.25 -3.05
N ARG A 3 17.93 -10.25 -3.94
CA ARG A 3 17.09 -9.05 -3.72
C ARG A 3 15.63 -9.44 -3.51
N ILE A 4 15.18 -10.51 -4.16
CA ILE A 4 13.85 -11.09 -3.99
C ILE A 4 13.62 -11.54 -2.54
N ALA A 5 14.63 -12.17 -1.91
CA ALA A 5 14.52 -12.63 -0.53
C ALA A 5 14.39 -11.48 0.50
N ILE A 6 14.76 -10.26 0.11
CA ILE A 6 14.55 -9.04 0.91
C ILE A 6 13.23 -8.36 0.51
N ALA A 7 12.94 -8.30 -0.79
CA ALA A 7 11.77 -7.65 -1.33
C ALA A 7 10.46 -8.28 -0.86
N VAL A 8 10.39 -9.61 -0.80
CA VAL A 8 9.18 -10.32 -0.35
C VAL A 8 8.80 -9.94 1.09
N PRO A 9 9.66 -10.12 2.10
CA PRO A 9 9.31 -9.75 3.46
C PRO A 9 9.12 -8.24 3.63
N ALA A 10 9.93 -7.40 2.95
CA ALA A 10 9.74 -5.94 3.00
C ALA A 10 8.39 -5.51 2.41
N GLY A 11 7.97 -6.12 1.30
CA GLY A 11 6.68 -5.86 0.66
C GLY A 11 5.50 -6.30 1.51
N ILE A 12 5.59 -7.49 2.11
CA ILE A 12 4.56 -8.00 3.04
C ILE A 12 4.44 -7.08 4.25
N LEU A 13 5.55 -6.79 4.94
CA LEU A 13 5.55 -5.94 6.12
C LEU A 13 5.05 -4.53 5.79
N GLY A 14 5.53 -3.94 4.70
CA GLY A 14 5.08 -2.64 4.24
C GLY A 14 3.59 -2.62 3.92
N PHE A 15 3.08 -3.66 3.26
CA PHE A 15 1.65 -3.73 2.90
C PHE A 15 0.76 -3.90 4.12
N LEU A 16 1.18 -4.72 5.09
CA LEU A 16 0.45 -4.86 6.35
C LEU A 16 0.40 -3.56 7.14
N LEU A 17 1.51 -2.83 7.22
CA LEU A 17 1.56 -1.51 7.84
C LEU A 17 0.64 -0.52 7.11
N TYR A 18 0.67 -0.55 5.77
CA TYR A 18 -0.18 0.29 4.94
C TYR A 18 -1.67 0.01 5.14
N ILE A 19 -2.10 -1.26 5.08
CA ILE A 19 -3.49 -1.64 5.34
C ILE A 19 -3.88 -1.25 6.76
N GLY A 20 -3.04 -1.54 7.76
CA GLY A 20 -3.32 -1.17 9.15
C GLY A 20 -3.59 0.33 9.30
N LEU A 21 -2.78 1.17 8.66
CA LEU A 21 -2.98 2.62 8.63
C LEU A 21 -4.28 3.01 7.92
N VAL A 22 -4.55 2.45 6.74
CA VAL A 22 -5.77 2.74 5.96
C VAL A 22 -7.02 2.35 6.75
N VAL A 23 -7.01 1.19 7.41
CA VAL A 23 -8.13 0.73 8.25
C VAL A 23 -8.33 1.66 9.45
N ALA A 24 -7.26 2.03 10.16
CA ALA A 24 -7.36 2.96 11.28
C ALA A 24 -7.88 4.36 10.85
N LEU A 25 -7.52 4.82 9.65
CA LEU A 25 -8.08 6.05 9.09
C LEU A 25 -9.54 5.88 8.66
N ALA A 26 -9.92 4.70 8.16
CA ALA A 26 -11.27 4.40 7.71
C ALA A 26 -12.30 4.55 8.85
N ASP A 27 -11.93 4.25 10.10
CA ASP A 27 -12.80 4.49 11.27
C ASP A 27 -13.33 5.92 11.33
N HIS A 28 -12.53 6.90 10.92
CA HIS A 28 -12.91 8.31 10.88
C HIS A 28 -13.60 8.70 9.57
N VAL A 29 -13.15 8.12 8.45
CA VAL A 29 -13.69 8.45 7.10
C VAL A 29 -15.11 7.93 6.92
N LEU A 30 -15.46 6.80 7.54
CA LEU A 30 -16.81 6.23 7.48
C LEU A 30 -17.87 7.14 8.11
N GLU A 31 -17.50 8.05 9.01
CA GLU A 31 -18.38 9.06 9.58
C GLU A 31 -18.64 10.25 8.63
N TRP A 32 -17.87 10.38 7.55
CA TRP A 32 -18.02 11.46 6.58
C TRP A 32 -19.09 11.15 5.55
N HIS A 33 -19.73 12.19 5.00
CA HIS A 33 -19.66 12.46 3.57
C HIS A 33 -19.43 11.26 2.60
N TRP A 34 -20.41 10.53 2.07
CA TRP A 34 -20.11 9.43 1.13
C TRP A 34 -19.25 9.89 -0.08
N LEU A 35 -19.44 11.14 -0.50
CA LEU A 35 -18.64 11.82 -1.52
C LEU A 35 -17.14 11.95 -1.18
N LEU A 36 -16.77 11.90 0.11
CA LEU A 36 -15.39 11.90 0.59
C LEU A 36 -14.88 10.46 0.82
N GLN A 37 -15.76 9.53 1.15
CA GLN A 37 -15.42 8.11 1.28
C GLN A 37 -14.95 7.52 -0.05
N VAL A 38 -15.67 7.79 -1.13
CA VAL A 38 -15.34 7.28 -2.48
C VAL A 38 -13.90 7.63 -2.90
N PRO A 39 -13.47 8.91 -2.91
CA PRO A 39 -12.10 9.24 -3.27
C PRO A 39 -11.09 8.70 -2.26
N PHE A 40 -11.40 8.65 -0.96
CA PHE A 40 -10.51 8.04 0.02
C PHE A 40 -10.23 6.57 -0.31
N PHE A 41 -11.27 5.75 -0.50
CA PHE A 41 -11.11 4.33 -0.79
C PHE A 41 -10.51 4.08 -2.18
N ALA A 42 -10.83 4.91 -3.17
CA ALA A 42 -10.22 4.81 -4.49
C ALA A 42 -8.71 5.10 -4.43
N VAL A 43 -8.31 6.17 -3.74
CA VAL A 43 -6.89 6.53 -3.57
C VAL A 43 -6.18 5.48 -2.73
N ALA A 44 -6.77 5.02 -1.62
CA ALA A 44 -6.19 3.98 -0.79
C ALA A 44 -6.00 2.65 -1.55
N GLY A 45 -6.94 2.27 -2.42
CA GLY A 45 -6.78 1.08 -3.25
C GLY A 45 -5.62 1.18 -4.26
N ILE A 46 -5.31 2.38 -4.74
CA ILE A 46 -4.33 2.60 -5.82
C ILE A 46 -2.93 2.94 -5.29
N VAL A 47 -2.83 3.69 -4.20
CA VAL A 47 -1.55 4.24 -3.71
C VAL A 47 -0.52 3.15 -3.43
N TRP A 48 -0.94 1.95 -2.99
CA TRP A 48 0.00 0.86 -2.75
C TRP A 48 0.63 0.27 -4.03
N ALA A 49 0.02 0.48 -5.20
CA ALA A 49 0.57 -0.02 -6.45
C ALA A 49 1.95 0.58 -6.77
N PHE A 50 2.21 1.83 -6.36
CA PHE A 50 3.48 2.52 -6.60
C PHE A 50 4.67 1.89 -5.84
N PRO A 51 4.63 1.74 -4.50
CA PRO A 51 5.71 1.08 -3.77
C PRO A 51 5.83 -0.39 -4.17
N ALA A 52 4.72 -1.10 -4.42
CA ALA A 52 4.77 -2.47 -4.91
C ALA A 52 5.51 -2.59 -6.25
N LYS A 53 5.17 -1.74 -7.24
CA LYS A 53 5.85 -1.67 -8.54
C LYS A 53 7.35 -1.37 -8.38
N TRP A 54 7.68 -0.37 -7.57
CA TRP A 54 9.08 -0.01 -7.31
C TRP A 54 9.85 -1.19 -6.71
N LEU A 55 9.26 -1.88 -5.73
CA LEU A 55 9.87 -3.03 -5.08
C LEU A 55 10.06 -4.21 -6.03
N MET A 56 9.09 -4.46 -6.92
CA MET A 56 9.18 -5.48 -7.97
C MET A 56 10.35 -5.20 -8.92
N PHE A 57 10.49 -3.97 -9.43
CA PHE A 57 11.59 -3.61 -10.32
C PHE A 57 12.95 -3.70 -9.60
N TRP A 58 13.02 -3.19 -8.38
CA TRP A 58 14.22 -3.30 -7.57
C TRP A 58 14.64 -4.76 -7.33
N ALA A 59 13.67 -5.63 -7.02
CA ALA A 59 13.89 -7.06 -6.81
C ALA A 59 14.37 -7.77 -8.09
N ALA A 60 13.83 -7.39 -9.24
CA ALA A 60 14.26 -7.86 -10.56
C ALA A 60 15.61 -7.28 -11.01
N GLY A 61 16.10 -6.24 -10.31
CA GLY A 61 17.33 -5.55 -10.65
C GLY A 61 17.22 -4.56 -11.82
N GLN A 62 16.00 -4.24 -12.23
CA GLN A 62 15.72 -3.14 -13.15
C GLN A 62 15.67 -1.82 -12.37
N ARG A 63 16.25 -0.75 -12.93
CA ARG A 63 16.14 0.61 -12.40
C ARG A 63 14.87 1.27 -12.91
#